data_AF-A0AAD5THX0-F1
#
_entry.id   AF-A0AAD5THX0-F1
#
_cell.length_a   1.000
_cell.length_b   1.000
_cell.length_c   1.000
_cell.angle_alpha   90.00
_cell.angle_beta   90.00
_cell.angle_gamma   90.00
#
_symmetry.space_group_name_H-M   'P 1'
#
loop_
_entity.id
_entity.type
_entity.pdbx_description
1 polymer ?
#
loop_
_entity_poly.entity_id
_entity_poly.type
_entity_poly.pdbx_seq_one_letter_code
_entity_poly.pdbx_strand_id
1 'polypeptide(L)'
;MSSPPAQLPDTAPPVIRNDEEDGPRAHKLRQVFDAALTACLKACSYERLAQAFPRIARDNPEALRSARDQLVAFIREAIKEEFEDINADRDVIPSLNQIDRIIAAAHLKLKEDFKAGRNNGTQTKAAGTAQQECLHFRVTAEQAVTAHAVQAKRREAERLKAQLAEMQEANRVARSRIAADRAVAAEMQSEIQVLIADLLPSQTLLDSMLREATAATPLAG
;
A
#
# COMPACT_ATOMS: atom_id res chain seq x y z
N MET A 1 -9.18 6.05 -35.61
CA MET A 1 -9.83 5.00 -34.80
C MET A 1 -9.57 5.34 -33.35
N SER A 2 -10.64 5.67 -32.63
CA SER A 2 -10.68 6.38 -31.34
C SER A 2 -9.82 5.78 -30.24
N SER A 3 -9.10 6.66 -29.53
CA SER A 3 -8.58 6.40 -28.19
C SER A 3 -9.74 6.27 -27.20
N PRO A 4 -9.75 5.28 -26.28
CA PRO A 4 -10.67 5.28 -25.15
C PRO A 4 -10.18 6.25 -24.05
N PRO A 5 -11.09 6.89 -23.31
CA PRO A 5 -10.73 7.83 -22.25
C PRO A 5 -10.16 7.10 -21.03
N ALA A 6 -9.22 7.76 -20.36
CA ALA A 6 -8.58 7.32 -19.14
C ALA A 6 -9.60 7.06 -18.01
N GLN A 7 -9.74 5.80 -17.62
CA GLN A 7 -10.33 5.46 -16.33
C GLN A 7 -9.28 5.65 -15.24
N LEU A 8 -9.48 6.66 -14.40
CA LEU A 8 -8.79 6.76 -13.12
C LEU A 8 -9.05 5.46 -12.33
N PRO A 9 -8.04 4.82 -11.74
CA PRO A 9 -8.29 3.76 -10.78
C PRO A 9 -8.96 4.38 -9.54
N ASP A 10 -10.14 3.86 -9.21
CA ASP A 10 -10.88 4.16 -7.99
C ASP A 10 -9.93 4.18 -6.79
N THR A 11 -9.71 5.38 -6.26
CA THR A 11 -9.13 5.59 -4.93
C THR A 11 -10.26 5.42 -3.92
N ALA A 12 -10.85 4.21 -3.89
CA ALA A 12 -11.63 3.82 -2.74
C ALA A 12 -10.64 3.76 -1.55
N PRO A 13 -10.84 4.54 -0.48
CA PRO A 13 -10.10 4.33 0.76
C PRO A 13 -10.25 2.87 1.16
N PRO A 14 -9.22 2.23 1.76
CA PRO A 14 -9.35 0.87 2.23
C PRO A 14 -10.57 0.82 3.13
N VAL A 15 -11.62 0.13 2.66
CA VAL A 15 -12.80 -0.16 3.45
C VAL A 15 -12.26 -0.86 4.68
N ILE A 16 -12.22 -0.14 5.80
CA ILE A 16 -12.00 -0.74 7.10
C ILE A 16 -13.21 -1.64 7.24
N ARG A 17 -13.03 -2.92 6.93
CA ARG A 17 -14.04 -3.92 7.26
C ARG A 17 -14.22 -3.76 8.76
N ASN A 18 -15.40 -3.32 9.14
CA ASN A 18 -15.88 -3.29 10.50
C ASN A 18 -15.84 -4.75 10.91
N ASP A 19 -14.73 -5.17 11.51
CA ASP A 19 -14.68 -6.46 12.18
C ASP A 19 -15.58 -6.23 13.39
N GLU A 20 -16.85 -6.62 13.25
CA GLU A 20 -17.85 -6.63 14.32
C GLU A 20 -17.44 -7.60 15.45
N GLU A 21 -16.41 -8.42 15.22
CA GLU A 21 -15.81 -9.27 16.24
C GLU A 21 -15.01 -8.43 17.25
N ASP A 22 -15.39 -8.53 18.52
CA ASP A 22 -14.70 -7.89 19.63
C ASP A 22 -13.23 -8.35 19.70
N GLY A 23 -12.30 -7.43 19.49
CA GLY A 23 -10.88 -7.66 19.73
C GLY A 23 -10.55 -7.82 21.21
N PRO A 24 -9.30 -8.19 21.56
CA PRO A 24 -8.90 -8.47 22.93
C PRO A 24 -9.09 -7.25 23.86
N ARG A 25 -8.89 -6.03 23.36
CA ARG A 25 -9.17 -4.81 24.14
C ARG A 25 -10.66 -4.52 24.29
N ALA A 26 -11.46 -4.72 23.24
CA ALA A 26 -12.91 -4.56 23.30
C ALA A 26 -13.52 -5.50 24.36
N HIS A 27 -13.13 -6.78 24.35
CA HIS A 27 -13.53 -7.73 25.38
C HIS A 27 -13.09 -7.29 26.79
N LYS A 28 -11.86 -6.76 26.92
CA LYS A 28 -11.37 -6.28 28.21
C LYS A 28 -12.14 -5.05 28.71
N LEU A 29 -12.53 -4.14 27.81
CA LEU A 29 -13.35 -2.98 28.13
C LEU A 29 -14.70 -3.43 28.71
N ARG A 30 -15.41 -4.33 28.01
CA ARG A 30 -16.69 -4.90 28.50
C ARG A 30 -16.52 -5.58 29.87
N GLN A 31 -15.45 -6.36 30.04
CA GLN A 31 -15.17 -7.04 31.32
C GLN A 31 -14.95 -6.05 32.48
N VAL A 32 -14.19 -4.99 32.25
CA VAL A 32 -13.92 -3.97 33.28
C VAL A 32 -15.20 -3.20 33.61
N PHE A 33 -16.02 -2.90 32.60
CA PHE A 33 -17.31 -2.25 32.79
C PHE A 33 -18.26 -3.10 33.64
N ASP A 34 -18.44 -4.38 33.29
CA ASP A 34 -19.29 -5.30 34.07
C ASP A 34 -18.79 -5.48 35.52
N ALA A 35 -17.48 -5.50 35.71
CA ALA A 35 -16.87 -5.57 37.03
C ALA A 35 -17.14 -4.28 37.84
N ALA A 36 -17.01 -3.11 37.23
CA ALA A 36 -17.29 -1.83 37.86
C ALA A 36 -18.77 -1.69 38.21
N LEU A 37 -19.67 -2.00 37.28
CA LEU A 37 -21.13 -1.98 37.50
C LEU A 37 -21.52 -2.90 38.65
N THR A 38 -20.95 -4.11 38.69
CA THR A 38 -21.20 -5.06 39.78
C THR A 38 -20.65 -4.55 41.12
N ALA A 39 -19.50 -3.88 41.13
CA ALA A 39 -18.96 -3.27 42.35
C ALA A 39 -19.83 -2.11 42.85
N CYS A 40 -20.35 -1.27 41.95
CA CYS A 40 -21.28 -0.19 42.29
C CYS A 40 -22.59 -0.73 42.86
N LEU A 41 -23.19 -1.75 42.22
CA LEU A 41 -24.45 -2.33 42.67
C LEU A 41 -24.31 -3.12 43.99
N LYS A 42 -23.13 -3.68 44.28
CA LYS A 42 -22.83 -4.27 45.60
C LYS A 42 -22.91 -3.25 46.74
N ALA A 43 -22.69 -1.96 46.46
CA ALA A 43 -22.85 -0.93 47.48
C ALA A 43 -24.31 -0.79 47.94
N CYS A 44 -25.29 -1.05 47.06
CA CYS A 44 -26.72 -1.11 47.36
C CYS A 44 -27.11 -2.43 48.05
N SER A 45 -26.47 -2.74 49.19
CA SER A 45 -26.83 -3.90 49.99
C SER A 45 -28.17 -3.70 50.71
N TYR A 46 -28.84 -4.81 51.03
CA TYR A 46 -30.10 -4.76 51.80
C TYR A 46 -29.89 -4.12 53.17
N GLU A 47 -28.75 -4.35 53.82
CA GLU A 47 -28.43 -3.78 55.12
C GLU A 47 -28.38 -2.25 55.08
N ARG A 48 -27.74 -1.66 54.06
CA ARG A 48 -27.71 -0.21 53.89
C ARG A 48 -29.10 0.35 53.60
N LEU A 49 -29.89 -0.35 52.80
CA LEU A 49 -31.26 0.06 52.50
C LEU A 49 -32.18 -0.04 53.71
N ALA A 50 -32.04 -1.09 54.53
CA ALA A 50 -32.80 -1.27 55.76
C ALA A 50 -32.43 -0.23 56.83
N GLN A 51 -31.16 0.21 56.89
CA GLN A 51 -30.74 1.31 57.75
C GLN A 51 -31.36 2.65 57.34
N ALA A 52 -31.48 2.91 56.03
CA ALA A 52 -32.11 4.12 55.50
C ALA A 52 -33.65 4.11 55.64
N PHE A 53 -34.27 2.92 55.60
CA PHE A 53 -35.72 2.73 55.69
C PHE A 53 -36.12 1.78 56.84
N PRO A 54 -35.83 2.12 58.10
CA PRO A 54 -35.97 1.20 59.24
C PRO A 54 -37.43 0.80 59.51
N ARG A 55 -38.38 1.70 59.25
CA ARG A 55 -39.82 1.44 59.45
C ARG A 55 -40.34 0.39 58.45
N ILE A 56 -39.97 0.52 57.18
CA ILE A 56 -40.38 -0.40 56.12
C ILE A 56 -39.68 -1.75 56.29
N ALA A 57 -38.41 -1.74 56.68
CA ALA A 57 -37.66 -2.98 56.96
C ALA A 57 -38.28 -3.82 58.09
N ARG A 58 -38.92 -3.18 59.07
CA ARG A 58 -39.64 -3.86 60.16
C ARG A 58 -41.04 -4.30 59.74
N ASP A 59 -41.78 -3.43 59.09
CA ASP A 59 -43.20 -3.65 58.81
C ASP A 59 -43.41 -4.57 57.60
N ASN A 60 -42.49 -4.57 56.61
CA ASN A 60 -42.58 -5.43 55.42
C ASN A 60 -41.20 -5.67 54.73
N PRO A 61 -40.34 -6.56 55.26
CA PRO A 61 -38.98 -6.78 54.75
C PRO A 61 -38.95 -7.39 53.34
N GLU A 62 -39.94 -8.21 52.98
CA GLU A 62 -40.03 -8.84 51.65
C GLU A 62 -40.28 -7.80 50.55
N ALA A 63 -41.15 -6.82 50.80
CA ALA A 63 -41.41 -5.73 49.87
C ALA A 63 -40.15 -4.89 49.62
N LEU A 64 -39.34 -4.64 50.67
CA LEU A 64 -38.10 -3.91 50.56
C LEU A 64 -37.02 -4.68 49.77
N ARG A 65 -36.94 -6.01 49.93
CA ARG A 65 -36.05 -6.87 49.12
C ARG A 65 -36.46 -6.87 47.66
N SER A 66 -37.74 -7.05 47.38
CA SER A 66 -38.27 -7.03 46.02
C SER A 66 -38.00 -5.69 45.32
N ALA A 67 -38.25 -4.56 46.01
CA ALA A 67 -37.98 -3.23 45.47
C ALA A 67 -36.48 -3.02 45.19
N ARG A 68 -35.59 -3.49 46.08
CA ARG A 68 -34.14 -3.46 45.83
C ARG A 68 -33.78 -4.25 44.58
N ASP A 69 -34.29 -5.47 44.44
CA ASP A 69 -33.93 -6.35 43.34
C ASP A 69 -34.42 -5.80 42.00
N GLN A 70 -35.63 -5.23 41.96
CA GLN A 70 -36.15 -4.51 40.80
C GLN A 70 -35.30 -3.28 40.47
N LEU A 71 -34.91 -2.49 41.47
CA LEU A 71 -34.05 -1.32 41.27
C LEU A 71 -32.68 -1.72 40.71
N VAL A 72 -32.05 -2.75 41.28
CA VAL A 72 -30.74 -3.25 40.84
C VAL A 72 -30.82 -3.82 39.43
N ALA A 73 -31.88 -4.55 39.08
CA ALA A 73 -32.10 -5.07 37.74
C ALA A 73 -32.31 -3.94 36.72
N PHE A 74 -33.16 -2.97 37.04
CA PHE A 74 -33.43 -1.81 36.18
C PHE A 74 -32.16 -0.99 35.92
N ILE A 75 -31.41 -0.63 36.97
CA ILE A 75 -30.16 0.12 36.83
C ILE A 75 -29.15 -0.67 36.00
N ARG A 76 -29.05 -1.98 36.22
CA ARG A 76 -28.12 -2.84 35.46
C ARG A 76 -28.46 -2.85 33.98
N GLU A 77 -29.72 -3.01 33.63
CA GLU A 77 -30.17 -3.07 32.24
C GLU A 77 -30.01 -1.72 31.55
N ALA A 78 -30.53 -0.64 32.16
CA ALA A 78 -30.46 0.70 31.60
C ALA A 78 -29.01 1.17 31.37
N ILE A 79 -28.10 0.87 32.31
CA ILE A 79 -26.68 1.24 32.16
C ILE A 79 -25.99 0.38 31.09
N LYS A 80 -26.39 -0.88 30.91
CA LYS A 80 -25.83 -1.73 29.86
C LYS A 80 -26.28 -1.28 28.47
N GLU A 81 -27.55 -0.97 28.32
CA GLU A 81 -28.12 -0.42 27.09
C GLU A 81 -27.41 0.89 26.70
N GLU A 82 -27.37 1.86 27.62
CA GLU A 82 -26.69 3.15 27.38
C GLU A 82 -25.19 2.97 27.05
N PHE A 83 -24.53 1.96 27.64
CA PHE A 83 -23.13 1.68 27.34
C PHE A 83 -22.93 1.15 25.92
N GLU A 84 -23.81 0.28 25.45
CA GLU A 84 -23.76 -0.21 24.07
C GLU A 84 -24.10 0.91 23.08
N ASP A 85 -25.05 1.78 23.40
CA ASP A 85 -25.39 2.96 22.60
C ASP A 85 -24.18 3.92 22.48
N ILE A 86 -23.52 4.23 23.59
CA ILE A 86 -22.29 5.05 23.58
C ILE A 86 -21.18 4.40 22.77
N ASN A 87 -21.03 3.07 22.83
CA ASN A 87 -20.01 2.36 22.07
C ASN A 87 -20.30 2.38 20.57
N ALA A 88 -21.57 2.30 20.18
CA ALA A 88 -22.02 2.41 18.80
C ALA A 88 -21.85 3.84 18.27
N ASP A 89 -22.33 4.85 19.00
CA ASP A 89 -22.25 6.26 18.61
C ASP A 89 -20.82 6.76 18.38
N ARG A 90 -19.87 6.20 19.11
CA ARG A 90 -18.46 6.62 19.06
C ARG A 90 -17.55 5.67 18.29
N ASP A 91 -18.09 4.62 17.66
CA ASP A 91 -17.33 3.59 16.97
C ASP A 91 -16.13 3.08 17.80
N VAL A 92 -16.37 2.82 19.09
CA VAL A 92 -15.30 2.47 20.04
C VAL A 92 -14.71 1.10 19.69
N ILE A 93 -15.56 0.12 19.38
CA ILE A 93 -15.14 -1.25 19.09
C ILE A 93 -14.28 -1.30 17.81
N PRO A 94 -14.69 -0.73 16.66
CA PRO A 94 -13.84 -0.61 15.48
C PRO A 94 -12.50 0.09 15.76
N SER A 95 -12.52 1.18 16.54
CA SER A 95 -11.33 1.95 16.87
C SER A 95 -10.32 1.15 17.70
N LEU A 96 -10.81 0.42 18.72
CA LEU A 96 -9.97 -0.47 19.53
C LEU A 96 -9.38 -1.61 18.70
N ASN A 97 -10.19 -2.20 17.82
CA ASN A 97 -9.74 -3.23 16.89
C ASN A 97 -8.66 -2.70 15.94
N GLN A 98 -8.81 -1.48 15.44
CA GLN A 98 -7.79 -0.84 14.60
C GLN A 98 -6.47 -0.65 15.35
N ILE A 99 -6.53 -0.23 16.62
CA ILE A 99 -5.34 -0.09 17.47
C ILE A 99 -4.64 -1.44 17.64
N ASP A 100 -5.39 -2.51 17.90
CA ASP A 100 -4.84 -3.86 18.03
C ASP A 100 -4.16 -4.33 16.74
N ARG A 101 -4.75 -4.06 15.57
CA ARG A 101 -4.12 -4.35 14.27
C ARG A 101 -2.81 -3.56 14.07
N ILE A 102 -2.77 -2.28 14.42
CA ILE A 102 -1.58 -1.44 14.30
C ILE A 102 -0.45 -1.98 15.19
N ILE A 103 -0.76 -2.36 16.42
CA ILE A 103 0.22 -2.93 17.37
C ILE A 103 0.72 -4.27 16.86
N ALA A 104 -0.16 -5.15 16.38
CA ALA A 104 0.24 -6.43 15.81
C ALA A 104 1.17 -6.26 14.60
N ALA A 105 0.86 -5.33 13.70
CA ALA A 105 1.70 -5.01 12.55
C ALA A 105 3.07 -4.44 12.97
N ALA A 106 3.12 -3.59 13.99
CA ALA A 106 4.38 -3.06 14.53
C ALA A 106 5.26 -4.17 15.14
N HIS A 107 4.64 -5.08 15.90
CA HIS A 107 5.35 -6.24 16.47
C HIS A 107 5.86 -7.19 15.38
N LEU A 108 5.10 -7.38 14.29
CA LEU A 108 5.54 -8.20 13.17
C LEU A 108 6.78 -7.59 12.49
N LYS A 109 6.75 -6.28 12.18
CA LYS A 109 7.90 -5.55 11.62
C LYS A 109 9.13 -5.67 12.50
N LEU A 110 8.97 -5.48 13.81
CA LEU A 110 10.07 -5.62 14.77
C LEU A 110 10.68 -7.03 14.75
N LYS A 111 9.85 -8.07 14.62
CA LYS A 111 10.32 -9.46 14.48
C LYS A 111 11.03 -9.71 13.15
N GLU A 112 10.54 -9.13 12.06
CA GLU A 112 11.17 -9.22 10.74
C GLU A 112 12.53 -8.53 10.71
N ASP A 113 12.64 -7.32 11.27
CA ASP A 113 13.88 -6.57 11.39
C ASP A 113 14.92 -7.30 12.26
N PHE A 114 14.47 -7.93 13.35
CA PHE A 114 15.31 -8.77 14.20
C PHE A 114 15.84 -9.99 13.45
N LYS A 115 15.00 -10.67 12.65
CA LYS A 115 15.40 -11.83 11.83
C LYS A 115 16.32 -11.44 10.67
N ALA A 116 16.12 -10.27 10.08
CA ALA A 116 16.93 -9.75 8.97
C ALA A 116 18.32 -9.26 9.41
N GLY A 117 18.66 -9.34 10.71
CA GLY A 117 19.97 -8.91 11.22
C GLY A 117 20.19 -7.40 11.10
N ARG A 118 19.14 -6.60 10.82
CA ARG A 118 19.18 -5.12 10.80
C ARG A 118 19.22 -4.52 12.21
N ASN A 119 19.83 -5.23 13.16
CA ASN A 119 20.19 -4.69 14.46
C ASN A 119 21.41 -3.77 14.33
N ASN A 120 21.29 -2.70 13.54
CA ASN A 120 22.11 -1.50 13.74
C ASN A 120 21.31 -0.53 14.60
N GLY A 121 21.32 -0.80 15.92
CA GLY A 121 21.39 0.23 16.95
C GLY A 121 20.21 1.19 17.14
N THR A 122 19.11 0.71 17.73
CA THR A 122 18.40 1.47 18.79
C THR A 122 17.97 0.57 19.95
N GLN A 123 18.82 -0.40 20.30
CA GLN A 123 19.03 -0.75 21.70
C GLN A 123 20.29 -0.05 22.20
N THR A 124 20.34 1.27 22.07
CA THR A 124 21.08 2.03 23.06
C THR A 124 20.23 2.02 24.32
N LYS A 125 20.69 1.27 25.33
CA LYS A 125 20.64 1.77 26.71
C LYS A 125 21.45 3.07 26.74
N ALA A 126 20.94 4.14 26.11
CA ALA A 126 21.49 5.47 26.22
C ALA A 126 21.01 6.00 27.57
N ALA A 127 21.83 5.71 28.59
CA ALA A 127 21.90 6.59 29.73
C ALA A 127 22.20 8.01 29.20
N GLY A 128 21.22 8.89 29.30
CA GLY A 128 21.38 10.33 29.04
C GLY A 128 21.21 10.75 27.57
N THR A 129 20.24 11.63 27.34
CA THR A 129 20.25 12.68 26.30
C THR A 129 20.17 12.30 24.81
N ALA A 130 19.63 11.14 24.46
CA ALA A 130 18.89 11.05 23.20
C ALA A 130 17.43 11.24 23.58
N GLN A 131 16.86 12.40 23.27
CA GLN A 131 15.41 12.56 23.18
C GLN A 131 14.92 11.40 22.33
N GLN A 132 14.45 10.35 23.00
CA GLN A 132 13.42 9.47 22.49
C GLN A 132 12.43 10.45 21.89
N GLU A 133 12.37 10.51 20.56
CA GLU A 133 11.47 11.39 19.82
C GLU A 133 10.06 10.88 20.10
N CYS A 134 9.59 11.13 21.32
CA CYS A 134 8.34 11.76 21.61
C CYS A 134 7.42 11.79 20.39
N LEU A 135 6.77 10.64 20.15
CA LEU A 135 5.73 10.40 19.13
C LEU A 135 4.51 11.34 19.27
N HIS A 136 4.58 12.32 20.18
CA HIS A 136 3.65 13.42 20.33
C HIS A 136 3.96 14.61 19.42
N PHE A 137 5.02 14.56 18.60
CA PHE A 137 5.20 15.56 17.55
C PHE A 137 4.05 15.44 16.55
N ARG A 138 3.17 16.45 16.53
CA ARG A 138 2.10 16.59 15.55
C ARG A 138 2.73 16.44 14.17
N VAL A 139 2.43 15.33 13.49
CA VAL A 139 2.79 15.12 12.09
C VAL A 139 2.39 16.38 11.33
N THR A 140 3.35 17.05 10.68
CA THR A 140 3.03 18.25 9.91
C THR A 140 2.16 17.87 8.71
N ALA A 141 1.34 18.80 8.22
CA ALA A 141 0.48 18.53 7.06
C ALA A 141 1.29 18.02 5.85
N GLU A 142 2.50 18.55 5.65
CA GLU A 142 3.43 18.10 4.62
C GLU A 142 3.91 16.66 4.84
N GLN A 143 4.25 16.28 6.08
CA GLN A 143 4.64 14.91 6.42
C GLN A 143 3.48 13.91 6.20
N ALA A 144 2.25 14.30 6.51
CA ALA A 144 1.07 13.47 6.27
C ALA A 144 0.81 13.25 4.77
N VAL A 145 0.87 14.33 3.98
CA VAL A 145 0.65 14.27 2.52
C VAL A 145 1.76 13.45 1.85
N THR A 146 3.02 13.68 2.23
CA THR A 146 4.15 12.93 1.67
C THR A 146 4.06 11.45 2.03
N ALA A 147 3.78 11.10 3.29
CA ALA A 147 3.60 9.71 3.71
C ALA A 147 2.49 8.99 2.92
N HIS A 148 1.37 9.66 2.68
CA HIS A 148 0.28 9.10 1.88
C HIS A 148 0.64 8.99 0.39
N ALA A 149 1.36 9.98 -0.16
CA ALA A 149 1.78 9.98 -1.56
C ALA A 149 2.81 8.88 -1.88
N VAL A 150 3.64 8.46 -0.91
CA VAL A 150 4.70 7.46 -1.13
C VAL A 150 4.17 6.17 -1.74
N GLN A 151 3.05 5.63 -1.27
CA GLN A 151 2.54 4.36 -1.78
C GLN A 151 2.05 4.47 -3.23
N ALA A 152 1.32 5.54 -3.55
CA ALA A 152 0.86 5.80 -4.91
C ALA A 152 2.05 6.05 -5.86
N LYS A 153 3.01 6.87 -5.44
CA LYS A 153 4.24 7.15 -6.21
C LYS A 153 5.08 5.89 -6.42
N ARG A 154 5.15 5.00 -5.42
CA ARG A 154 5.86 3.72 -5.54
C ARG A 154 5.21 2.81 -6.59
N ARG A 155 3.88 2.72 -6.62
CA ARG A 155 3.15 1.95 -7.65
C ARG A 155 3.42 2.49 -9.05
N GLU A 156 3.35 3.80 -9.23
CA GLU A 156 3.65 4.43 -10.52
C GLU A 156 5.11 4.26 -10.93
N ALA A 157 6.05 4.37 -9.98
CA ALA A 157 7.46 4.15 -10.26
C ALA A 157 7.73 2.71 -10.74
N GLU A 158 7.13 1.70 -10.10
CA GLU A 158 7.25 0.31 -10.55
C GLU A 158 6.60 0.10 -11.93
N ARG A 159 5.45 0.72 -12.20
CA ARG A 159 4.82 0.70 -13.54
C ARG A 159 5.73 1.29 -14.62
N LEU A 160 6.30 2.47 -14.37
CA LEU A 160 7.19 3.15 -15.32
C LEU A 160 8.50 2.38 -15.54
N LYS A 161 9.05 1.77 -14.49
CA LYS A 161 10.23 0.88 -14.62
C LYS A 161 9.94 -0.31 -15.52
N ALA A 162 8.77 -0.94 -15.39
CA ALA A 162 8.36 -2.05 -16.24
C ALA A 162 8.25 -1.61 -17.72
N GLN A 163 7.62 -0.46 -17.98
CA GLN A 163 7.50 0.10 -19.33
C GLN A 163 8.87 0.46 -19.93
N LEU A 164 9.78 1.00 -19.11
CA LEU A 164 11.13 1.34 -19.55
C LEU A 164 11.93 0.08 -19.89
N ALA A 165 11.80 -0.99 -19.10
CA ALA A 165 12.44 -2.27 -19.38
C ALA A 165 11.91 -2.89 -20.70
N GLU A 166 10.60 -2.84 -20.93
CA GLU A 166 9.98 -3.29 -22.19
C GLU A 166 10.48 -2.50 -23.39
N MET A 167 10.51 -1.16 -23.30
CA MET A 167 11.00 -0.29 -24.36
C MET A 167 12.50 -0.50 -24.63
N GLN A 168 13.30 -0.73 -23.59
CA GLN A 168 14.72 -1.02 -23.74
C GLN A 168 14.93 -2.33 -24.49
N GLU A 169 14.14 -3.36 -24.21
CA GLU A 169 14.22 -4.64 -24.91
C GLU A 169 13.77 -4.52 -26.37
N ALA A 170 12.66 -3.82 -26.64
CA ALA A 170 12.22 -3.55 -28.01
C ALA A 170 13.27 -2.77 -28.82
N ASN A 171 13.89 -1.76 -28.21
CA ASN A 171 14.97 -0.99 -28.83
C ASN A 171 16.22 -1.85 -29.07
N ARG A 172 16.53 -2.80 -28.19
CA ARG A 172 17.64 -3.74 -28.36
C ARG A 172 17.44 -4.59 -29.62
N VAL A 173 16.24 -5.14 -29.79
CA VAL A 173 15.87 -5.93 -30.97
C VAL A 173 15.86 -5.11 -32.26
N ALA A 174 15.29 -3.89 -32.22
CA ALA A 174 15.29 -3.00 -33.38
C ALA A 174 16.72 -2.63 -33.82
N ARG A 175 17.61 -2.34 -32.86
CA ARG A 175 19.03 -2.05 -33.14
C ARG A 175 19.77 -3.24 -33.73
N SER A 176 19.53 -4.46 -33.24
CA SER A 176 20.15 -5.65 -33.85
C SER A 176 19.67 -5.88 -35.28
N ARG A 177 18.39 -5.60 -35.58
CA ARG A 177 17.86 -5.70 -36.94
C ARG A 177 18.49 -4.67 -37.88
N ILE A 178 18.57 -3.41 -37.47
CA ILE A 178 19.23 -2.35 -38.26
C ILE A 178 20.71 -2.69 -38.50
N ALA A 179 21.40 -3.27 -37.51
CA ALA A 179 22.78 -3.70 -37.70
C ALA A 179 22.90 -4.81 -38.75
N ALA A 180 21.99 -5.79 -38.75
CA ALA A 180 21.94 -6.84 -39.77
C ALA A 180 21.63 -6.26 -41.17
N ASP A 181 20.61 -5.41 -41.28
CA ASP A 181 20.22 -4.78 -42.55
C ASP A 181 21.36 -3.92 -43.12
N ARG A 182 22.12 -3.22 -42.26
CA ARG A 182 23.32 -2.46 -42.67
C ARG A 182 24.45 -3.35 -43.16
N ALA A 183 24.64 -4.54 -42.56
CA ALA A 183 25.66 -5.49 -43.03
C ALA A 183 25.31 -6.01 -44.43
N VAL A 184 24.05 -6.39 -44.65
CA VAL A 184 23.54 -6.82 -45.97
C VAL A 184 23.70 -5.71 -47.01
N ALA A 185 23.34 -4.46 -46.66
CA ALA A 185 23.48 -3.34 -47.58
C ALA A 185 24.95 -3.04 -47.94
N ALA A 186 25.88 -3.20 -46.99
CA ALA A 186 27.31 -3.06 -47.25
C ALA A 186 27.85 -4.16 -48.17
N GLU A 187 27.38 -5.40 -48.01
CA GLU A 187 27.70 -6.52 -48.89
C GLU A 187 27.19 -6.25 -50.32
N MET A 188 25.92 -5.91 -50.48
CA MET A 188 25.33 -5.54 -51.78
C MET A 188 26.07 -4.36 -52.44
N GLN A 189 26.47 -3.36 -51.66
CA GLN A 189 27.25 -2.24 -52.18
C GLN A 189 28.62 -2.69 -52.70
N SER A 190 29.29 -3.62 -51.99
CA SER A 190 30.57 -4.17 -52.42
C SER A 190 30.42 -5.00 -53.71
N GLU A 191 29.36 -5.80 -53.84
CA GLU A 191 29.05 -6.56 -55.06
C GLU A 191 28.82 -5.64 -56.26
N ILE A 192 27.98 -4.61 -56.09
CA ILE A 192 27.73 -3.61 -57.15
C ILE A 192 29.03 -2.93 -57.55
N GLN A 193 29.90 -2.61 -56.60
CA GLN A 193 31.18 -1.97 -56.89
C GLN A 193 32.14 -2.88 -57.67
N VAL A 194 32.14 -4.18 -57.40
CA VAL A 194 32.87 -5.19 -58.19
C VAL A 194 32.29 -5.29 -59.61
N LEU A 195 30.97 -5.40 -59.75
CA LEU A 195 30.31 -5.43 -61.06
C LEU A 195 30.60 -4.17 -61.90
N ILE A 196 30.58 -2.99 -61.29
CA ILE A 196 30.98 -1.74 -61.96
C ILE A 196 32.45 -1.82 -62.41
N ALA A 197 33.33 -2.31 -61.53
CA ALA A 197 34.74 -2.48 -61.84
C ALA A 197 35.00 -3.54 -62.93
N ASP A 198 34.12 -4.51 -63.17
CA ASP A 198 34.21 -5.49 -64.26
C ASP A 198 33.62 -4.94 -65.59
N LEU A 199 32.59 -4.10 -65.50
CA LEU A 199 31.97 -3.47 -66.67
C LEU A 199 32.80 -2.30 -67.24
N LEU A 200 33.58 -1.61 -66.42
CA LEU A 200 34.48 -0.53 -66.87
C LEU A 200 35.63 -1.03 -67.80
N PRO A 201 36.35 -2.12 -67.52
CA PRO A 201 37.36 -2.71 -68.40
C PRO A 201 36.79 -3.10 -69.76
N SER A 202 35.61 -3.73 -69.77
CA SER A 202 34.96 -4.11 -71.04
C SER A 202 34.55 -2.88 -71.86
N GLN A 203 34.12 -1.77 -71.23
CA GLN A 203 33.94 -0.50 -71.93
C GLN A 203 35.26 0.06 -72.49
N THR A 204 36.35 0.05 -71.72
CA THR A 204 37.66 0.50 -72.25
C THR A 204 38.13 -0.35 -73.43
N LEU A 205 37.82 -1.65 -73.43
CA LEU A 205 38.11 -2.58 -74.51
C LEU A 205 37.23 -2.29 -75.73
N LEU A 206 35.93 -2.05 -75.55
CA LEU A 206 35.02 -1.61 -76.62
C LEU A 206 35.44 -0.25 -77.20
N ASP A 207 35.87 0.71 -76.39
CA ASP A 207 36.41 1.99 -76.86
C ASP A 207 37.71 1.81 -77.64
N SER A 208 38.56 0.85 -77.24
CA SER A 208 39.78 0.52 -77.99
C SER A 208 39.47 -0.15 -79.34
N MET A 209 38.49 -1.06 -79.38
CA MET A 209 38.01 -1.67 -80.62
C MET A 209 37.30 -0.67 -81.53
N LEU A 210 36.55 0.28 -80.97
CA LEU A 210 35.92 1.36 -81.74
C LEU A 210 36.99 2.27 -82.35
N ARG A 211 38.06 2.59 -81.60
CA ARG A 211 39.21 3.34 -82.13
C ARG A 211 39.91 2.59 -83.27
N GLU A 212 40.16 1.29 -83.13
CA GLU A 212 40.74 0.47 -84.21
C GLU A 212 39.81 0.40 -85.44
N ALA A 213 38.50 0.26 -85.25
CA ALA A 213 37.53 0.27 -86.35
C ALA A 213 37.47 1.63 -87.07
N THR A 214 37.56 2.74 -86.34
CA THR A 214 37.66 4.08 -86.94
C THR A 214 39.00 4.34 -87.62
N ALA A 215 40.09 3.70 -87.18
CA ALA A 215 41.39 3.76 -87.84
C ALA A 215 41.46 2.88 -89.11
N ALA A 216 40.67 1.82 -89.18
CA ALA A 216 40.60 0.88 -90.30
C ALA A 216 39.65 1.31 -91.44
N THR A 217 38.98 2.47 -91.33
CA THR A 217 38.16 3.03 -92.42
C THR A 217 38.94 4.15 -93.14
N PRO A 218 39.81 3.86 -94.13
CA PRO A 218 40.37 4.90 -94.98
C PRO A 218 39.29 5.41 -95.92
N LEU A 219 39.27 6.74 -96.09
CA LEU A 219 38.53 7.45 -97.13
C LEU A 219 38.63 6.72 -98.48
N ALA A 220 37.53 6.12 -98.94
CA ALA A 220 37.31 5.93 -100.36
C ALA A 220 36.82 7.29 -100.91
N GLY A 221 37.66 7.90 -101.75
CA GLY A 221 37.21 8.88 -102.74
C GLY A 221 36.39 8.23 -103.84
#